data_AF-A0A1M5U255-F1
#
_entry.id   AF-A0A1M5U255-F1
#
_cell.length_a   1.000
_cell.length_b   1.000
_cell.length_c   1.000
_cell.angle_alpha   90.00
_cell.angle_beta   90.00
_cell.angle_gamma   90.00
#
_symmetry.space_group_name_H-M   'P 1'
#
loop_
_entity.id
_entity.type
_entity.pdbx_description
1 polymer ?
#
loop_
_entity_poly.entity_id
_entity_poly.type
_entity_poly.pdbx_seq_one_letter_code
_entity_poly.pdbx_strand_id
1 'polypeptide(L)'
;MYNILLKKVIKSNDMLDLSKNLKAMDEFIKQSSESDIFYEELYSDIRRCVPEQNGAFHIWTGDEWATAYILYQWIIPFFNQWNKKRLVVISNYLEQKYIPAQGKIICPEMVRELLDFIELKYGFLSKLARNPIDIFIVNNTTKSYNSFYNFSFDLYGDVHDLIFLSSMRDTQQVTPEFVFLHELGHLIHTRLIKKGFTVPVSFDFLTSQVRMFKDIENDETLAELFCESFALAAFNRTPYEKYVMLDGVKQSDRDIISFYFFVFMHTLEQNPDGTLPWQDILSLFSRGTYGSD
;
A
#
# COMPACT_ATOMS: atom_id res chain seq x y z
N MET A 1 -23.37 26.90 8.34
CA MET A 1 -23.09 26.21 7.06
C MET A 1 -21.83 25.35 7.17
N TYR A 2 -20.69 25.92 7.59
CA TYR A 2 -19.42 25.20 7.82
C TYR A 2 -19.56 23.81 8.46
N ASN A 3 -20.12 23.70 9.68
CA ASN A 3 -20.29 22.42 10.39
C ASN A 3 -21.10 21.36 9.60
N ILE A 4 -22.01 21.79 8.72
CA ILE A 4 -22.78 20.87 7.86
C ILE A 4 -21.88 20.33 6.75
N LEU A 5 -21.09 21.21 6.12
CA LEU A 5 -20.13 20.82 5.08
C LEU A 5 -19.01 19.95 5.65
N LEU A 6 -18.49 20.27 6.84
CA LEU A 6 -17.47 19.47 7.52
C LEU A 6 -17.98 18.05 7.77
N LYS A 7 -19.20 17.90 8.29
CA LYS A 7 -19.83 16.58 8.47
C LYS A 7 -19.96 15.80 7.16
N LYS A 8 -20.25 16.47 6.04
CA LYS A 8 -20.32 15.83 4.72
C LYS A 8 -18.95 15.39 4.22
N VAL A 9 -17.90 16.18 4.44
CA VAL A 9 -16.51 15.81 4.10
C VAL A 9 -16.06 14.60 4.91
N ILE A 10 -16.32 14.59 6.22
CA ILE A 10 -15.93 13.48 7.10
C ILE A 10 -16.70 12.21 6.73
N LYS A 11 -18.00 12.32 6.46
CA LYS A 11 -18.88 11.18 6.13
C LYS A 11 -19.04 10.95 4.64
N SER A 12 -18.00 11.24 3.86
CA SER A 12 -18.03 10.98 2.42
C SER A 12 -18.09 9.49 2.17
N ASN A 13 -19.09 9.07 1.38
CA ASN A 13 -19.36 7.64 1.15
C ASN A 13 -18.28 6.98 0.27
N ASP A 14 -17.71 7.76 -0.64
CA ASP A 14 -16.74 7.31 -1.64
C ASP A 14 -15.86 8.48 -2.13
N MET A 15 -14.90 8.21 -3.01
CA MET A 15 -13.96 9.20 -3.54
C MET A 15 -14.61 10.31 -4.38
N LEU A 16 -15.70 10.01 -5.08
CA LEU A 16 -16.43 10.99 -5.90
C LEU A 16 -17.29 11.89 -5.01
N ASP A 17 -17.91 11.32 -3.98
CA ASP A 17 -18.64 12.08 -2.95
C ASP A 17 -17.67 12.97 -2.16
N LEU A 18 -16.48 12.48 -1.81
CA LEU A 18 -15.42 13.28 -1.21
C LEU A 18 -15.00 14.45 -2.11
N SER A 19 -14.75 14.19 -3.40
CA SER A 19 -14.45 15.26 -4.36
C SER A 19 -15.51 16.35 -4.36
N LYS A 20 -16.79 15.97 -4.44
CA LYS A 20 -17.92 16.90 -4.43
C LYS A 20 -18.01 17.70 -3.13
N ASN A 21 -17.85 17.05 -1.99
CA ASN A 21 -17.94 17.70 -0.67
C ASN A 21 -16.76 18.65 -0.43
N LEU A 22 -15.56 18.30 -0.91
CA LEU A 22 -14.39 19.20 -0.88
C LEU A 22 -14.58 20.44 -1.75
N LYS A 23 -15.15 20.31 -2.96
CA LYS A 23 -15.47 21.46 -3.82
C LYS A 23 -16.48 22.39 -3.15
N ALA A 24 -17.55 21.84 -2.57
CA ALA A 24 -18.54 22.63 -1.85
C ALA A 24 -17.95 23.35 -0.61
N MET A 25 -17.01 22.69 0.09
CA MET A 25 -16.28 23.30 1.20
C MET A 25 -15.38 24.45 0.72
N ASP A 26 -14.59 24.24 -0.34
CA ASP A 26 -13.73 25.26 -0.95
C ASP A 26 -14.53 26.50 -1.41
N GLU A 27 -15.68 26.29 -2.08
CA GLU A 27 -16.59 27.38 -2.48
C GLU A 27 -17.11 28.18 -1.29
N PHE A 28 -17.51 27.50 -0.21
CA PHE A 28 -17.95 28.17 1.02
C PHE A 28 -16.83 29.00 1.65
N ILE A 29 -15.62 28.44 1.77
CA ILE A 29 -14.47 29.14 2.37
C ILE A 29 -14.08 30.37 1.53
N LYS A 30 -14.10 30.27 0.20
CA LYS A 30 -13.77 31.39 -0.72
C LYS A 30 -14.74 32.56 -0.64
N GLN A 31 -15.98 32.33 -0.25
CA GLN A 31 -16.99 33.39 -0.06
C GLN A 31 -16.83 34.11 1.30
N SER A 32 -16.00 33.59 2.20
CA SER A 32 -15.73 34.19 3.50
C SER A 32 -14.65 35.26 3.44
N SER A 33 -14.85 36.36 4.17
CA SER A 33 -13.82 37.39 4.39
C SER A 33 -12.61 36.87 5.18
N GLU A 34 -12.76 35.74 5.88
CA GLU A 34 -11.75 35.13 6.75
C GLU A 34 -11.21 33.81 6.17
N SER A 35 -11.14 33.71 4.84
CA SER A 35 -10.80 32.45 4.15
C SER A 35 -9.55 31.73 4.68
N ASP A 36 -8.49 32.46 5.06
CA ASP A 36 -7.27 31.88 5.64
C ASP A 36 -7.52 31.11 6.94
N ILE A 37 -8.29 31.70 7.86
CA ILE A 37 -8.61 31.12 9.17
C ILE A 37 -9.41 29.83 8.97
N PHE A 38 -10.39 29.84 8.06
CA PHE A 38 -11.23 28.68 7.80
C PHE A 38 -10.46 27.47 7.23
N TYR A 39 -9.38 27.66 6.47
CA TYR A 39 -8.55 26.54 6.01
C TYR A 39 -7.77 25.90 7.18
N GLU A 40 -7.25 26.70 8.10
CA GLU A 40 -6.55 26.21 9.29
C GLU A 40 -7.51 25.51 10.25
N GLU A 41 -8.71 26.08 10.46
CA GLU A 41 -9.79 25.47 11.24
C GLU A 41 -10.21 24.13 10.64
N LEU A 42 -10.42 24.06 9.31
CA LEU A 42 -10.78 22.82 8.62
C LEU A 42 -9.72 21.74 8.80
N TYR A 43 -8.45 22.09 8.63
CA TYR A 43 -7.37 21.14 8.85
C TYR A 43 -7.36 20.63 10.30
N SER A 44 -7.49 21.53 11.27
CA SER A 44 -7.53 21.21 12.70
C SER A 44 -8.71 20.30 13.05
N ASP A 45 -9.89 20.59 12.51
CA ASP A 45 -11.10 19.79 12.72
C ASP A 45 -11.00 18.40 12.09
N ILE A 46 -10.49 18.30 10.85
CA ILE A 46 -10.23 16.99 10.21
C ILE A 46 -9.25 16.18 11.05
N ARG A 47 -8.16 16.80 11.53
CA ARG A 47 -7.17 16.14 12.39
C ARG A 47 -7.77 15.59 13.68
N ARG A 48 -8.69 16.32 14.31
CA ARG A 48 -9.40 15.85 15.52
C ARG A 48 -10.38 14.71 15.25
N CYS A 49 -10.80 14.52 14.00
CA CYS A 49 -11.74 13.49 13.62
C CYS A 49 -11.09 12.17 13.19
N VAL A 50 -9.76 12.14 12.99
CA VAL A 50 -9.05 10.88 12.72
C VAL A 50 -8.92 10.10 14.02
N PRO A 51 -9.52 8.90 14.12
CA PRO A 51 -9.40 8.08 15.31
C PRO A 51 -7.95 7.61 15.49
N GLU A 52 -7.50 7.53 16.73
CA GLU A 52 -6.23 6.89 17.05
C GLU A 52 -6.32 5.39 16.76
N GLN A 53 -5.40 4.89 15.94
CA GLN A 53 -5.22 3.47 15.74
C GLN A 53 -3.92 3.03 16.41
N ASN A 54 -3.93 1.82 16.97
CA ASN A 54 -2.76 1.21 17.60
C ASN A 54 -2.23 0.09 16.71
N GLY A 55 -0.90 -0.02 16.62
CA GLY A 55 -0.22 -1.11 15.97
C GLY A 55 0.51 -0.71 14.69
N ALA A 56 1.02 -1.75 14.01
CA ALA A 56 1.86 -1.63 12.82
C ALA A 56 1.10 -1.21 11.56
N PHE A 57 -0.19 -1.54 11.49
CA PHE A 57 -1.04 -1.37 10.30
C PHE A 57 -2.33 -0.68 10.71
N HIS A 58 -2.65 0.43 10.03
CA HIS A 58 -3.90 1.14 10.21
C HIS A 58 -4.82 0.85 9.03
N ILE A 59 -5.98 0.25 9.28
CA ILE A 59 -6.92 -0.10 8.22
C ILE A 59 -8.06 0.91 8.24
N TRP A 60 -8.12 1.72 7.20
CA TRP A 60 -9.08 2.81 7.04
C TRP A 60 -10.24 2.38 6.13
N THR A 61 -11.45 2.41 6.66
CA THR A 61 -12.68 2.04 5.96
C THR A 61 -13.89 2.81 6.53
N GLY A 62 -15.09 2.63 5.95
CA GLY A 62 -16.33 3.21 6.46
C GLY A 62 -16.34 4.74 6.50
N ASP A 63 -16.63 5.33 7.66
CA ASP A 63 -16.69 6.79 7.85
C ASP A 63 -15.30 7.42 8.15
N GLU A 64 -14.26 6.61 8.36
CA GLU A 64 -12.97 7.08 8.88
C GLU A 64 -11.96 7.40 7.77
N TRP A 65 -12.05 6.70 6.63
CA TRP A 65 -11.06 6.78 5.56
C TRP A 65 -10.93 8.18 4.96
N ALA A 66 -12.04 8.92 4.84
CA ALA A 66 -12.02 10.23 4.19
C ALA A 66 -11.10 11.20 4.94
N THR A 67 -11.20 11.23 6.27
CA THR A 67 -10.38 12.11 7.11
C THR A 67 -8.90 11.74 7.06
N ALA A 68 -8.58 10.45 7.22
CA ALA A 68 -7.21 9.96 7.13
C ALA A 68 -6.60 10.22 5.73
N TYR A 69 -7.37 10.00 4.67
CA TYR A 69 -6.91 10.21 3.29
C TYR A 69 -6.64 11.67 3.02
N ILE A 70 -7.53 12.57 3.46
CA ILE A 70 -7.32 14.00 3.34
C ILE A 70 -6.04 14.41 4.05
N LEU A 71 -5.79 13.96 5.29
CA LEU A 71 -4.57 14.32 6.01
C LEU A 71 -3.31 13.77 5.32
N TYR A 72 -3.35 12.53 4.82
CA TYR A 72 -2.26 11.96 4.04
C TYR A 72 -1.95 12.83 2.81
N GLN A 73 -2.99 13.28 2.10
CA GLN A 73 -2.82 14.17 0.97
C GLN A 73 -2.51 15.62 1.39
N TRP A 74 -2.76 16.03 2.63
CA TRP A 74 -2.66 17.43 3.06
C TRP A 74 -1.48 17.62 4.02
N ILE A 75 -0.28 17.37 3.52
CA ILE A 75 0.96 17.80 4.20
C ILE A 75 0.91 19.33 4.29
N ILE A 76 0.78 19.89 5.51
CA ILE A 76 0.69 21.33 5.71
C ILE A 76 1.96 21.98 5.14
N PRO A 77 1.86 22.78 4.08
CA PRO A 77 2.99 23.57 3.65
C PRO A 77 3.10 24.73 4.63
N PHE A 78 4.31 25.15 4.98
CA PHE A 78 4.60 26.32 5.83
C PHE A 78 3.99 27.66 5.32
N PHE A 79 3.20 27.65 4.23
CA PHE A 79 2.65 28.83 3.58
C PHE A 79 1.14 28.67 3.29
N ASN A 80 0.30 29.53 3.88
CA ASN A 80 -1.18 29.54 3.76
C ASN A 80 -1.71 29.53 2.31
N GLN A 81 -0.98 30.12 1.36
CA GLN A 81 -1.36 30.12 -0.06
C GLN A 81 -1.47 28.71 -0.68
N TRP A 82 -0.75 27.72 -0.14
CA TRP A 82 -0.81 26.35 -0.64
C TRP A 82 -1.98 25.57 -0.04
N ASN A 83 -2.35 25.85 1.21
CA ASN A 83 -3.56 25.29 1.85
C ASN A 83 -4.82 25.67 1.05
N LYS A 84 -4.90 26.93 0.57
CA LYS A 84 -6.02 27.41 -0.26
C LYS A 84 -6.23 26.63 -1.55
N LYS A 85 -5.17 26.05 -2.12
CA LYS A 85 -5.25 25.28 -3.37
C LYS A 85 -5.39 23.79 -3.11
N ARG A 86 -5.12 23.32 -1.88
CA ARG A 86 -4.99 21.88 -1.64
C ARG A 86 -6.32 21.15 -1.77
N LEU A 87 -7.41 21.72 -1.27
CA LEU A 87 -8.76 21.15 -1.44
C LEU A 87 -9.11 20.95 -2.91
N VAL A 88 -8.87 21.98 -3.75
CA VAL A 88 -9.13 21.92 -5.19
C VAL A 88 -8.25 20.87 -5.87
N VAL A 89 -6.97 20.78 -5.49
CA VAL A 89 -6.04 19.78 -6.03
C VAL A 89 -6.52 18.37 -5.68
N ILE A 90 -6.86 18.12 -4.42
CA ILE A 90 -7.37 16.81 -3.98
C ILE A 90 -8.68 16.51 -4.71
N SER A 91 -9.65 17.42 -4.71
CA SER A 91 -10.95 17.18 -5.34
C SER A 91 -10.84 16.88 -6.83
N ASN A 92 -10.02 17.64 -7.56
CA ASN A 92 -9.83 17.44 -8.99
C ASN A 92 -9.10 16.12 -9.27
N TYR A 93 -8.09 15.77 -8.46
CA TYR A 93 -7.41 14.48 -8.57
C TYR A 93 -8.39 13.32 -8.40
N LEU A 94 -9.26 13.38 -7.38
CA LEU A 94 -10.24 12.33 -7.10
C LEU A 94 -11.22 12.13 -8.27
N GLU A 95 -11.79 13.21 -8.79
CA GLU A 95 -12.72 13.15 -9.93
C GLU A 95 -12.06 12.64 -11.23
N GLN A 96 -10.79 13.02 -11.43
CA GLN A 96 -10.03 12.56 -12.58
C GLN A 96 -9.63 11.09 -12.48
N LYS A 97 -9.34 10.58 -11.28
CA LYS A 97 -8.76 9.25 -11.08
C LYS A 97 -9.76 8.14 -10.83
N TYR A 98 -10.93 8.45 -10.27
CA TYR A 98 -11.88 7.43 -9.83
C TYR A 98 -13.16 7.41 -10.65
N ILE A 99 -13.82 6.25 -10.63
CA ILE A 99 -15.17 6.00 -11.14
C ILE A 99 -15.96 5.22 -10.08
N PRO A 100 -17.29 5.08 -10.21
CA PRO A 100 -18.06 4.19 -9.34
C PRO A 100 -17.48 2.77 -9.34
N ALA A 101 -17.58 2.08 -8.21
CA ALA A 101 -17.13 0.70 -8.07
C ALA A 101 -17.76 -0.19 -9.16
N GLN A 102 -16.92 -1.00 -9.81
CA GLN A 102 -17.35 -1.90 -10.87
C GLN A 102 -17.36 -3.35 -10.42
N GLY A 103 -16.44 -3.76 -9.55
CA GLY A 103 -16.27 -5.16 -9.17
C GLY A 103 -15.94 -5.36 -7.70
N LYS A 104 -15.27 -6.47 -7.41
CA LYS A 104 -15.01 -6.91 -6.04
C LYS A 104 -13.97 -6.03 -5.35
N ILE A 105 -14.14 -5.89 -4.05
CA ILE A 105 -13.17 -5.26 -3.15
C ILE A 105 -12.87 -6.24 -2.01
N ILE A 106 -11.63 -6.21 -1.51
CA ILE A 106 -11.25 -6.97 -0.33
C ILE A 106 -11.93 -6.38 0.92
N CYS A 107 -12.44 -7.22 1.81
CA CYS A 107 -12.99 -6.73 3.07
C CYS A 107 -11.87 -6.49 4.11
N PRO A 108 -12.08 -5.58 5.08
CA PRO A 108 -11.10 -5.30 6.13
C PRO A 108 -10.69 -6.51 6.95
N GLU A 109 -11.60 -7.46 7.18
CA GLU A 109 -11.34 -8.69 7.93
C GLU A 109 -10.35 -9.59 7.19
N MET A 110 -10.50 -9.72 5.87
CA MET A 110 -9.57 -10.49 5.03
C MET A 110 -8.19 -9.84 4.97
N VAL A 111 -8.09 -8.50 4.95
CA VAL A 111 -6.80 -7.81 5.07
C VAL A 111 -6.09 -8.17 6.37
N ARG A 112 -6.81 -8.14 7.51
CA ARG A 112 -6.24 -8.53 8.81
C ARG A 112 -5.82 -9.99 8.84
N GLU A 113 -6.68 -10.89 8.36
CA GLU A 113 -6.41 -12.33 8.26
C GLU A 113 -5.14 -12.60 7.44
N LEU A 114 -4.97 -11.90 6.32
CA LEU A 114 -3.78 -12.03 5.48
C LEU A 114 -2.54 -11.43 6.15
N LEU A 115 -2.63 -10.27 6.82
CA LEU A 115 -1.50 -9.70 7.57
C LEU A 115 -1.03 -10.66 8.68
N ASP A 116 -1.96 -11.19 9.48
CA ASP A 116 -1.66 -12.14 10.54
C ASP A 116 -1.04 -13.43 9.97
N PHE A 117 -1.56 -13.91 8.84
CA PHE A 117 -1.01 -15.07 8.16
C PHE A 117 0.43 -14.85 7.66
N ILE A 118 0.71 -13.70 7.04
CA ILE A 118 2.06 -13.36 6.55
C ILE A 118 3.02 -13.17 7.73
N GLU A 119 2.58 -12.55 8.82
CA GLU A 119 3.37 -12.43 10.04
C GLU A 119 3.66 -13.80 10.65
N LEU A 120 2.68 -14.71 10.70
CA LEU A 120 2.91 -16.08 11.18
C LEU A 120 3.88 -16.85 10.28
N LYS A 121 3.79 -16.66 8.95
CA LYS A 121 4.60 -17.39 7.96
C LYS A 121 6.05 -16.93 7.91
N TYR A 122 6.30 -15.64 8.12
CA TYR A 122 7.62 -15.04 7.88
C TYR A 122 8.17 -14.21 9.07
N GLY A 123 7.34 -13.80 10.03
CA GLY A 123 7.77 -13.15 11.29
C GLY A 123 8.46 -11.80 11.15
N PHE A 124 8.13 -11.01 10.12
CA PHE A 124 8.87 -9.80 9.76
C PHE A 124 8.02 -8.55 9.50
N LEU A 125 6.70 -8.66 9.30
CA LEU A 125 5.86 -7.51 9.00
C LEU A 125 5.86 -6.51 10.16
N SER A 126 5.78 -7.02 11.39
CA SER A 126 5.87 -6.21 12.61
C SER A 126 7.19 -5.43 12.70
N LYS A 127 8.28 -5.98 12.15
CA LYS A 127 9.62 -5.40 12.16
C LYS A 127 9.81 -4.35 11.06
N LEU A 128 9.13 -4.53 9.92
CA LEU A 128 9.08 -3.52 8.87
C LEU A 128 8.34 -2.28 9.33
N ALA A 129 7.35 -2.41 10.21
CA ALA A 129 6.46 -1.38 10.72
C ALA A 129 7.08 -0.39 11.72
N ARG A 130 8.25 0.21 11.42
CA ARG A 130 8.84 1.27 12.26
C ARG A 130 7.90 2.46 12.43
N ASN A 131 7.26 2.84 11.33
CA ASN A 131 6.10 3.73 11.30
C ASN A 131 4.87 2.90 10.91
N PRO A 132 3.68 3.25 11.44
CA PRO A 132 2.44 2.64 11.01
C PRO A 132 2.27 2.73 9.49
N ILE A 133 1.70 1.68 8.90
CA ILE A 133 1.40 1.61 7.48
C ILE A 133 -0.10 1.82 7.31
N ASP A 134 -0.48 2.83 6.54
CA ASP A 134 -1.89 3.10 6.28
C ASP A 134 -2.40 2.25 5.12
N ILE A 135 -3.49 1.53 5.34
CA ILE A 135 -4.18 0.71 4.35
C ILE A 135 -5.59 1.26 4.16
N PHE A 136 -5.87 1.82 2.98
CA PHE A 136 -7.18 2.37 2.66
C PHE A 136 -7.97 1.38 1.83
N ILE A 137 -9.20 1.08 2.25
CA ILE A 137 -10.12 0.22 1.52
C ILE A 137 -11.30 1.07 1.07
N VAL A 138 -11.38 1.39 -0.23
CA VAL A 138 -12.39 2.31 -0.75
C VAL A 138 -13.23 1.71 -1.85
N ASN A 139 -14.55 1.97 -1.78
CA ASN A 139 -15.52 1.45 -2.72
C ASN A 139 -15.60 2.28 -4.03
N ASN A 140 -14.46 2.44 -4.69
CA ASN A 140 -14.35 3.04 -6.02
C ASN A 140 -13.40 2.23 -6.87
N THR A 141 -13.54 2.31 -8.19
CA THR A 141 -12.58 1.74 -9.12
C THR A 141 -11.70 2.86 -9.66
N THR A 142 -10.40 2.62 -9.83
CA THR A 142 -9.51 3.61 -10.44
C THR A 142 -9.53 3.51 -11.98
N LYS A 143 -9.24 4.63 -12.66
CA LYS A 143 -9.20 4.72 -14.13
C LYS A 143 -7.93 4.12 -14.76
N SER A 144 -6.87 3.88 -13.99
CA SER A 144 -5.57 3.49 -14.55
C SER A 144 -4.97 2.21 -13.94
N TYR A 145 -5.37 1.86 -12.72
CA TYR A 145 -4.83 0.74 -11.95
C TYR A 145 -5.92 0.12 -11.07
N ASN A 146 -5.60 -0.94 -10.34
CA ASN A 146 -6.56 -1.60 -9.46
C ASN A 146 -6.43 -1.07 -8.05
N SER A 147 -5.32 -1.43 -7.44
CA SER A 147 -4.84 -0.90 -6.19
C SER A 147 -3.47 -0.30 -6.47
N PHE A 148 -2.89 0.36 -5.48
CA PHE A 148 -1.53 0.81 -5.59
C PHE A 148 -0.92 0.99 -4.21
N TYR A 149 0.38 0.75 -4.14
CA TYR A 149 1.24 1.22 -3.09
C TYR A 149 1.81 2.60 -3.43
N ASN A 150 1.96 3.44 -2.43
CA ASN A 150 2.64 4.72 -2.54
C ASN A 150 3.41 5.01 -1.25
N PHE A 151 4.46 5.81 -1.35
CA PHE A 151 5.22 6.26 -0.21
C PHE A 151 5.62 7.72 -0.38
N SER A 152 5.82 8.39 0.75
CA SER A 152 6.37 9.74 0.78
C SER A 152 7.37 9.88 1.93
N PHE A 153 8.27 10.84 1.81
CA PHE A 153 9.17 11.20 2.90
C PHE A 153 8.64 12.48 3.55
N ASP A 154 8.65 12.51 4.88
CA ASP A 154 8.44 13.76 5.58
C ASP A 154 9.71 14.61 5.65
N LEU A 155 9.62 15.75 6.35
CA LEU A 155 10.71 16.72 6.50
C LEU A 155 11.89 16.17 7.32
N TYR A 156 11.69 15.09 8.08
CA TYR A 156 12.72 14.42 8.87
C TYR A 156 13.33 13.22 8.13
N GLY A 157 12.81 12.89 6.95
CA GLY A 157 13.25 11.76 6.14
C GLY A 157 12.58 10.44 6.53
N ASP A 158 11.56 10.47 7.38
CA ASP A 158 10.78 9.29 7.72
C ASP A 158 9.82 8.94 6.58
N VAL A 159 9.68 7.64 6.33
CA VAL A 159 8.80 7.12 5.27
C VAL A 159 7.39 6.99 5.81
N HIS A 160 6.44 7.54 5.06
CA HIS A 160 5.00 7.38 5.23
C HIS A 160 4.48 6.52 4.08
N ASP A 161 4.00 5.33 4.43
CA ASP A 161 3.60 4.31 3.47
C ASP A 161 2.09 4.16 3.42
N LEU A 162 1.59 3.99 2.19
CA LEU A 162 0.19 3.88 1.88
C LEU A 162 -0.04 2.67 0.95
N ILE A 163 -0.89 1.75 1.38
CA ILE A 163 -1.50 0.77 0.48
C ILE A 163 -2.96 1.20 0.23
N PHE A 164 -3.32 1.36 -1.03
CA PHE A 164 -4.63 1.83 -1.42
C PHE A 164 -5.36 0.74 -2.22
N LEU A 165 -6.34 0.11 -1.58
CA LEU A 165 -7.11 -1.02 -2.10
C LEU A 165 -8.46 -0.52 -2.62
N SER A 166 -8.66 -0.66 -3.94
CA SER A 166 -9.87 -0.19 -4.61
C SER A 166 -10.67 -1.35 -5.21
N SER A 167 -11.91 -1.07 -5.62
CA SER A 167 -12.77 -2.03 -6.31
C SER A 167 -12.15 -2.41 -7.66
N MET A 168 -11.90 -3.70 -7.83
CA MET A 168 -11.34 -4.30 -9.04
C MET A 168 -12.27 -4.08 -10.23
N ARG A 169 -11.72 -4.03 -11.44
CA ARG A 169 -12.54 -4.07 -12.66
C ARG A 169 -13.01 -5.50 -12.91
N ASP A 170 -14.28 -5.68 -13.25
CA ASP A 170 -14.88 -6.99 -13.56
C ASP A 170 -14.15 -7.77 -14.67
N THR A 171 -13.43 -7.07 -15.54
CA THR A 171 -12.69 -7.68 -16.66
C THR A 171 -11.36 -8.32 -16.25
N GLN A 172 -10.94 -8.17 -15.00
CA GLN A 172 -9.63 -8.67 -14.58
C GLN A 172 -9.73 -10.04 -13.94
N GLN A 173 -8.76 -10.87 -14.31
CA GLN A 173 -8.67 -12.24 -13.81
C GLN A 173 -7.99 -12.32 -12.44
N VAL A 174 -7.73 -11.21 -11.74
CA VAL A 174 -6.98 -11.20 -10.48
C VAL A 174 -7.92 -10.95 -9.30
N THR A 175 -7.66 -11.60 -8.17
CA THR A 175 -8.44 -11.42 -6.94
C THR A 175 -7.96 -10.21 -6.13
N PRO A 176 -8.85 -9.51 -5.38
CA PRO A 176 -8.44 -8.44 -4.46
C PRO A 176 -7.38 -8.89 -3.44
N GLU A 177 -7.43 -10.14 -3.00
CA GLU A 177 -6.47 -10.75 -2.06
C GLU A 177 -5.07 -10.88 -2.66
N PHE A 178 -4.97 -11.30 -3.91
CA PHE A 178 -3.69 -11.35 -4.63
C PHE A 178 -3.12 -9.95 -4.84
N VAL A 179 -3.97 -8.99 -5.25
CA VAL A 179 -3.55 -7.60 -5.43
C VAL A 179 -3.05 -7.01 -4.11
N PHE A 180 -3.73 -7.26 -2.98
CA PHE A 180 -3.25 -6.80 -1.68
C PHE A 180 -1.84 -7.31 -1.37
N LEU A 181 -1.57 -8.60 -1.58
CA LEU A 181 -0.22 -9.13 -1.34
C LEU A 181 0.81 -8.60 -2.35
N HIS A 182 0.41 -8.32 -3.58
CA HIS A 182 1.26 -7.64 -4.54
C HIS A 182 1.66 -6.24 -4.03
N GLU A 183 0.71 -5.41 -3.58
CA GLU A 183 1.02 -4.09 -3.00
C GLU A 183 1.86 -4.20 -1.71
N LEU A 184 1.65 -5.25 -0.92
CA LEU A 184 2.48 -5.54 0.24
C LEU A 184 3.92 -5.89 -0.19
N GLY A 185 4.11 -6.54 -1.34
CA GLY A 185 5.42 -6.75 -1.96
C GLY A 185 6.16 -5.44 -2.22
N HIS A 186 5.46 -4.42 -2.75
CA HIS A 186 6.03 -3.10 -3.02
C HIS A 186 6.50 -2.40 -1.74
N LEU A 187 5.68 -2.47 -0.68
CA LEU A 187 6.06 -2.01 0.65
C LEU A 187 7.35 -2.69 1.12
N ILE A 188 7.43 -4.02 0.99
CA ILE A 188 8.55 -4.81 1.48
C ILE A 188 9.83 -4.37 0.78
N HIS A 189 9.91 -4.37 -0.55
CA HIS A 189 11.15 -3.99 -1.20
C HIS A 189 11.51 -2.52 -0.98
N THR A 190 10.51 -1.63 -0.88
CA THR A 190 10.75 -0.20 -0.65
C THR A 190 11.35 0.05 0.72
N ARG A 191 10.81 -0.57 1.78
CA ARG A 191 11.34 -0.43 3.15
C ARG A 191 12.71 -1.08 3.32
N LEU A 192 13.05 -2.09 2.52
CA LEU A 192 14.37 -2.75 2.55
C LEU A 192 15.43 -1.96 1.79
N ILE A 193 15.18 -1.65 0.53
CA ILE A 193 16.21 -1.16 -0.39
C ILE A 193 16.24 0.38 -0.40
N LYS A 194 15.20 1.01 0.18
CA LYS A 194 15.02 2.47 0.24
C LYS A 194 15.07 3.13 -1.14
N LYS A 195 14.78 2.36 -2.19
CA LYS A 195 14.72 2.77 -3.59
C LYS A 195 13.51 2.12 -4.23
N GLY A 196 12.64 2.91 -4.87
CA GLY A 196 11.30 2.48 -5.27
C GLY A 196 11.25 1.38 -6.34
N PHE A 197 12.27 1.24 -7.18
CA PHE A 197 12.28 0.29 -8.31
C PHE A 197 13.49 -0.65 -8.32
N THR A 198 14.22 -0.76 -7.22
CA THR A 198 15.37 -1.67 -7.14
C THR A 198 14.95 -2.90 -6.34
N VAL A 199 15.17 -4.08 -6.91
CA VAL A 199 14.96 -5.38 -6.24
C VAL A 199 16.22 -5.84 -5.49
N PRO A 200 16.13 -6.76 -4.52
CA PRO A 200 17.31 -7.28 -3.84
C PRO A 200 18.27 -7.96 -4.83
N VAL A 201 19.59 -7.86 -4.60
CA VAL A 201 20.61 -8.50 -5.46
C VAL A 201 20.39 -10.01 -5.55
N SER A 202 19.89 -10.63 -4.49
CA SER A 202 19.55 -12.06 -4.50
C SER A 202 18.42 -12.44 -5.45
N PHE A 203 17.60 -11.48 -5.92
CA PHE A 203 16.49 -11.76 -6.82
C PHE A 203 16.96 -12.27 -8.19
N ASP A 204 18.23 -12.02 -8.56
CA ASP A 204 18.90 -12.60 -9.74
C ASP A 204 18.85 -14.14 -9.74
N PHE A 205 18.76 -14.76 -8.55
CA PHE A 205 18.52 -16.19 -8.46
C PHE A 205 17.20 -16.57 -9.14
N LEU A 206 16.10 -15.88 -8.83
CA LEU A 206 14.80 -16.20 -9.41
C LEU A 206 14.78 -15.91 -10.91
N THR A 207 15.36 -14.81 -11.37
CA THR A 207 15.43 -14.49 -12.81
C THR A 207 16.23 -15.54 -13.59
N SER A 208 17.23 -16.17 -12.96
CA SER A 208 18.00 -17.28 -13.55
C SER A 208 17.26 -18.64 -13.56
N GLN A 209 16.45 -18.93 -12.54
CA GLN A 209 15.83 -20.24 -12.34
C GLN A 209 14.42 -20.34 -12.95
N VAL A 210 13.66 -19.26 -12.89
CA VAL A 210 12.25 -19.24 -13.30
C VAL A 210 12.17 -18.84 -14.76
N ARG A 211 11.70 -19.77 -15.62
CA ARG A 211 11.74 -19.58 -17.08
C ARG A 211 11.02 -18.31 -17.56
N MET A 212 9.91 -17.95 -16.92
CA MET A 212 9.13 -16.78 -17.31
C MET A 212 9.78 -15.43 -16.94
N PHE A 213 10.86 -15.45 -16.17
CA PHE A 213 11.59 -14.25 -15.74
C PHE A 213 12.85 -13.99 -16.58
N LYS A 214 13.14 -14.85 -17.57
CA LYS A 214 14.32 -14.71 -18.41
C LYS A 214 14.26 -13.44 -19.25
N ASP A 215 15.41 -12.80 -19.41
CA ASP A 215 15.65 -11.64 -20.29
C ASP A 215 14.87 -10.36 -19.89
N ILE A 216 14.42 -10.27 -18.63
CA ILE A 216 13.84 -9.04 -18.08
C ILE A 216 14.97 -8.17 -17.51
N GLU A 217 15.25 -7.05 -18.18
CA GLU A 217 16.32 -6.11 -17.79
C GLU A 217 15.78 -4.76 -17.26
N ASN A 218 14.47 -4.55 -17.32
CA ASN A 218 13.85 -3.30 -16.89
C ASN A 218 13.55 -3.32 -15.38
N ASP A 219 14.17 -2.41 -14.63
CA ASP A 219 14.03 -2.29 -13.17
C ASP A 219 12.57 -2.20 -12.68
N GLU A 220 11.72 -1.43 -13.37
CA GLU A 220 10.30 -1.31 -13.03
C GLU A 220 9.58 -2.65 -13.18
N THR A 221 9.84 -3.37 -14.29
CA THR A 221 9.28 -4.71 -14.52
C THR A 221 9.80 -5.72 -13.50
N LEU A 222 11.07 -5.64 -13.11
CA LEU A 222 11.65 -6.49 -12.08
C LEU A 222 11.00 -6.23 -10.71
N ALA A 223 10.73 -4.97 -10.37
CA ALA A 223 10.04 -4.61 -9.13
C ALA A 223 8.60 -5.17 -9.10
N GLU A 224 7.83 -5.01 -10.19
CA GLU A 224 6.50 -5.62 -10.32
C GLU A 224 6.57 -7.15 -10.19
N LEU A 225 7.57 -7.77 -10.83
CA LEU A 225 7.77 -9.21 -10.79
C LEU A 225 8.14 -9.72 -9.40
N PHE A 226 8.93 -8.96 -8.64
CA PHE A 226 9.21 -9.24 -7.24
C PHE A 226 7.92 -9.27 -6.43
N CYS A 227 7.04 -8.27 -6.64
CA CYS A 227 5.78 -8.16 -5.93
C CYS A 227 4.80 -9.30 -6.27
N GLU A 228 4.67 -9.65 -7.55
CA GLU A 228 3.90 -10.81 -7.99
C GLU A 228 4.47 -12.13 -7.44
N SER A 229 5.80 -12.27 -7.44
CA SER A 229 6.49 -13.45 -6.92
C SER A 229 6.29 -13.58 -5.40
N PHE A 230 6.27 -12.47 -4.67
CA PHE A 230 5.97 -12.45 -3.25
C PHE A 230 4.54 -12.93 -2.98
N ALA A 231 3.55 -12.41 -3.72
CA ALA A 231 2.15 -12.85 -3.61
C ALA A 231 2.00 -14.35 -3.92
N LEU A 232 2.68 -14.84 -4.97
CA LEU A 232 2.74 -16.26 -5.31
C LEU A 232 3.36 -17.10 -4.19
N ALA A 233 4.52 -16.69 -3.66
CA ALA A 233 5.21 -17.38 -2.56
C ALA A 233 4.35 -17.46 -1.30
N ALA A 234 3.68 -16.37 -0.97
CA ALA A 234 2.81 -16.25 0.19
C ALA A 234 1.64 -17.24 0.12
N PHE A 235 0.98 -17.36 -1.03
CA PHE A 235 -0.14 -18.29 -1.19
C PHE A 235 0.24 -19.73 -1.51
N ASN A 236 1.44 -19.99 -2.02
CA ASN A 236 1.87 -21.34 -2.38
C ASN A 236 1.73 -22.35 -1.22
N ARG A 237 1.04 -23.45 -1.50
CA ARG A 237 0.69 -24.58 -0.64
C ARG A 237 -0.06 -24.20 0.64
N THR A 238 -1.00 -23.26 0.52
CA THR A 238 -1.81 -22.76 1.65
C THR A 238 -3.30 -22.80 1.32
N PRO A 239 -4.19 -22.65 2.31
CA PRO A 239 -5.64 -22.50 2.07
C PRO A 239 -6.01 -21.30 1.18
N TYR A 240 -5.08 -20.37 0.98
CA TYR A 240 -5.27 -19.16 0.18
C TYR A 240 -4.86 -19.32 -1.29
N GLU A 241 -4.38 -20.50 -1.72
CA GLU A 241 -4.04 -20.76 -3.13
C GLU A 241 -5.18 -20.45 -4.09
N LYS A 242 -6.43 -20.60 -3.64
CA LYS A 242 -7.64 -20.26 -4.41
C LYS A 242 -7.68 -18.80 -4.90
N TYR A 243 -6.89 -17.91 -4.31
CA TYR A 243 -6.80 -16.51 -4.70
C TYR A 243 -5.75 -16.25 -5.80
N VAL A 244 -4.87 -17.22 -6.07
CA VAL A 244 -3.93 -17.18 -7.19
C VAL A 244 -4.68 -17.57 -8.47
N MET A 245 -4.92 -16.60 -9.34
CA MET A 245 -5.61 -16.80 -10.62
C MET A 245 -4.65 -16.73 -11.82
N LEU A 246 -3.37 -17.05 -11.59
CA LEU A 246 -2.36 -17.10 -12.65
C LEU A 246 -2.27 -18.50 -13.25
N ASP A 247 -3.17 -18.76 -14.20
CA ASP A 247 -3.12 -19.93 -15.07
C ASP A 247 -1.86 -19.85 -15.94
N GLY A 248 -0.80 -20.56 -15.55
CA GLY A 248 0.43 -20.63 -16.35
C GLY A 248 1.71 -20.80 -15.56
N VAL A 249 1.74 -20.45 -14.26
CA VAL A 249 2.91 -20.66 -13.41
C VAL A 249 2.93 -22.10 -12.91
N LYS A 250 3.91 -22.89 -13.34
CA LYS A 250 4.07 -24.30 -12.93
C LYS A 250 4.30 -24.41 -11.43
N GLN A 251 3.81 -25.49 -10.82
CA GLN A 251 4.01 -25.73 -9.38
C GLN A 251 5.50 -25.76 -8.99
N SER A 252 6.37 -26.31 -9.85
CA SER A 252 7.83 -26.31 -9.62
C SER A 252 8.40 -24.89 -9.47
N ASP A 253 7.91 -23.95 -10.28
CA ASP A 253 8.39 -22.57 -10.27
C ASP A 253 7.85 -21.85 -9.02
N ARG A 254 6.59 -22.11 -8.64
CA ARG A 254 6.00 -21.61 -7.39
C ARG A 254 6.74 -22.12 -6.14
N ASP A 255 7.17 -23.39 -6.15
CA ASP A 255 7.95 -23.97 -5.05
C ASP A 255 9.34 -23.31 -4.93
N ILE A 256 10.01 -23.01 -6.06
CA ILE A 256 11.29 -22.27 -6.07
C ILE A 256 11.10 -20.84 -5.55
N ILE A 257 10.07 -20.14 -6.04
CA ILE A 257 9.72 -18.77 -5.62
C ILE A 257 9.40 -18.75 -4.11
N SER A 258 8.61 -19.71 -3.63
CA SER A 258 8.25 -19.84 -2.23
C SER A 258 9.47 -20.10 -1.34
N PHE A 259 10.38 -20.97 -1.77
CA PHE A 259 11.64 -21.22 -1.06
C PHE A 259 12.51 -19.96 -1.01
N TYR A 260 12.65 -19.24 -2.12
CA TYR A 260 13.40 -17.99 -2.16
C TYR A 260 12.89 -17.00 -1.12
N PHE A 261 11.59 -16.71 -1.12
CA PHE A 261 11.01 -15.74 -0.19
C PHE A 261 11.06 -16.23 1.27
N PHE A 262 10.89 -17.53 1.51
CA PHE A 262 11.05 -18.07 2.86
C PHE A 262 12.45 -17.81 3.40
N VAL A 263 13.50 -18.16 2.66
CA VAL A 263 14.89 -17.91 3.06
C VAL A 263 15.16 -16.41 3.16
N PHE A 264 14.80 -15.64 2.13
CA PHE A 264 15.04 -14.20 2.06
C PHE A 264 14.47 -13.48 3.29
N MET A 265 13.19 -13.71 3.62
CA MET A 265 12.54 -13.05 4.76
C MET A 265 13.15 -13.44 6.10
N HIS A 266 13.59 -14.69 6.27
CA HIS A 266 14.23 -15.14 7.53
C HIS A 266 15.67 -14.66 7.72
N THR A 267 16.29 -14.11 6.67
CA THR A 267 17.67 -13.57 6.71
C THR A 267 17.74 -12.05 6.63
N LEU A 268 16.58 -11.41 6.61
CA LEU A 268 16.42 -10.01 6.25
C LEU A 268 17.09 -9.06 7.26
N GLU A 269 17.12 -9.41 8.54
CA GLU A 269 17.84 -8.64 9.57
C GLU A 269 19.35 -8.63 9.35
N GLN A 270 19.90 -9.72 8.78
CA GLN A 270 21.32 -9.86 8.47
C GLN A 270 21.66 -9.33 7.06
N ASN A 271 20.64 -8.99 6.25
CA ASN A 271 20.77 -8.38 4.92
C ASN A 271 19.82 -7.18 4.77
N PRO A 272 19.95 -6.15 5.63
CA PRO A 272 18.94 -5.10 5.76
C PRO A 272 18.82 -4.17 4.55
N ASP A 273 19.80 -4.19 3.64
CA ASP A 273 19.83 -3.39 2.41
C ASP A 273 19.64 -4.23 1.13
N GLY A 274 19.42 -5.53 1.27
CA GLY A 274 19.19 -6.43 0.13
C GLY A 274 20.40 -6.59 -0.80
N THR A 275 21.61 -6.25 -0.35
CA THR A 275 22.82 -6.24 -1.19
C THR A 275 23.51 -7.60 -1.33
N LEU A 276 23.21 -8.54 -0.42
CA LEU A 276 23.84 -9.85 -0.46
C LEU A 276 23.34 -10.71 -1.64
N PRO A 277 24.24 -11.42 -2.35
CA PRO A 277 23.86 -12.39 -3.35
C PRO A 277 23.21 -13.62 -2.70
N TRP A 278 22.47 -14.39 -3.50
CA TRP A 278 21.69 -15.53 -3.03
C TRP A 278 22.51 -16.59 -2.26
N GLN A 279 23.75 -16.87 -2.68
CA GLN A 279 24.60 -17.85 -2.00
C GLN A 279 24.95 -17.43 -0.56
N ASP A 280 25.16 -16.13 -0.34
CA ASP A 280 25.48 -15.60 0.98
C ASP A 280 24.23 -15.61 1.87
N ILE A 281 23.07 -15.27 1.30
CA ILE A 281 21.76 -15.40 1.97
C ILE A 281 21.52 -16.86 2.42
N LEU A 282 21.75 -17.84 1.54
CA LEU A 282 21.60 -19.26 1.88
C LEU A 282 22.54 -19.69 3.01
N SER A 283 23.79 -19.20 3.00
CA SER A 283 24.78 -19.47 4.05
C SER A 283 24.32 -18.91 5.39
N LEU A 284 23.79 -17.68 5.42
CA LEU A 284 23.22 -17.05 6.62
C LEU A 284 22.04 -17.85 7.16
N PHE A 285 21.10 -18.22 6.30
CA PHE A 285 19.93 -19.01 6.67
C PHE A 285 20.32 -20.37 7.28
N SER A 286 21.30 -21.04 6.69
CA SER A 286 21.81 -22.31 7.19
C SER A 286 22.47 -22.15 8.57
N ARG A 287 23.23 -21.09 8.81
CA ARG A 287 23.86 -20.86 10.12
C ARG A 287 22.84 -20.53 11.22
N GLY A 288 21.78 -19.79 10.90
CA GLY A 288 20.73 -19.44 11.86
C GLY A 288 19.86 -20.64 12.25
N THR A 289 19.63 -21.57 11.33
CA THR A 289 18.82 -22.78 11.58
C THR A 289 19.56 -23.86 12.35
N TYR A 290 20.89 -23.92 12.27
CA TYR A 290 21.73 -24.92 12.97
C TYR A 290 22.57 -24.33 14.12
N GLY A 291 22.43 -23.05 14.45
CA GLY A 291 23.17 -22.36 15.51
C GLY A 291 22.39 -22.16 16.82
N SER A 292 21.26 -22.84 16.98
CA SER A 292 20.36 -22.75 18.15
C SER A 292 20.46 -23.99 19.06
N ASP A 293 21.68 -24.49 19.29
CA ASP A 293 21.98 -25.52 20.29
C ASP A 293 22.70 -24.89 21.50
#